data_AF-A0A643J6Z0-F1
#
_entry.id   AF-A0A643J6Z0-F1
#
_cell.length_a   1.000
_cell.length_b   1.000
_cell.length_c   1.000
_cell.angle_alpha   90.00
_cell.angle_beta   90.00
_cell.angle_gamma   90.00
#
_symmetry.space_group_name_H-M   'P 1'
#
loop_
_entity.id
_entity.type
_entity.pdbx_description
1 polymer ?
#
loop_
_entity_poly.entity_id
_entity_poly.type
_entity_poly.pdbx_seq_one_letter_code
_entity_poly.pdbx_strand_id
1 'polypeptide(L)' 'MIDWSKLVTPEQQAEDRRQAEYDAAVAARANAYRLESDPLKTEAEFDAIKAGTEPDYSDWIAKVEEIKGRYPLP' A
#
# COMPACT_ATOMS: atom_id res chain seq x y z
N MET A 1 29.57 -33.66 9.46
CA MET A 1 29.43 -32.64 10.53
C MET A 1 28.19 -31.84 10.19
N ILE A 2 27.16 -31.83 11.05
CA ILE A 2 25.95 -31.02 10.81
C ILE A 2 26.35 -29.55 10.94
N ASP A 3 25.98 -28.74 9.96
CA ASP A 3 26.23 -27.30 9.95
C ASP A 3 25.15 -26.59 10.77
N TRP A 4 25.42 -26.42 12.06
CA TRP A 4 24.52 -25.80 13.02
C TRP A 4 24.30 -24.30 12.75
N SER A 5 25.06 -23.67 11.83
CA SER A 5 24.86 -22.26 11.43
C SER A 5 23.58 -22.02 10.61
N LYS A 6 22.93 -23.09 10.13
CA LYS A 6 21.69 -23.03 9.34
C LYS A 6 20.42 -23.29 10.15
N LEU A 7 20.51 -23.38 11.48
CA LEU A 7 19.34 -23.52 12.32
C LEU A 7 18.58 -22.20 12.40
N VAL A 8 17.39 -22.19 11.81
CA VAL A 8 16.41 -21.12 11.98
C VAL A 8 15.78 -21.29 13.36
N THR A 9 15.89 -20.26 14.21
CA THR A 9 15.23 -20.28 15.51
C THR A 9 13.73 -20.00 15.37
N PRO A 10 12.89 -20.42 16.34
CA PRO A 10 11.48 -20.07 16.35
C PRO A 10 11.22 -18.55 16.28
N GLU A 11 12.11 -17.75 16.88
CA GLU A 11 12.04 -16.29 16.84
C GLU A 11 12.31 -15.75 15.44
N GLN A 12 13.34 -16.26 14.74
CA GLN A 12 13.61 -15.90 13.35
C GLN A 12 12.44 -16.27 12.44
N GLN A 13 11.86 -17.45 12.63
CA GLN A 13 10.67 -17.87 11.87
C GLN A 13 9.44 -17.00 12.17
N ALA A 14 9.30 -16.48 13.39
CA ALA A 14 8.22 -15.55 13.74
C ALA A 14 8.45 -14.16 13.12
N GLU A 15 9.70 -13.69 13.09
CA GLU A 15 10.07 -12.43 12.45
C GLU A 15 9.88 -12.48 10.93
N ASP A 16 10.34 -13.54 10.28
CA ASP A 16 10.15 -13.77 8.84
C ASP A 16 8.66 -13.78 8.47
N ARG A 17 7.80 -14.38 9.30
CA ARG A 17 6.35 -14.36 9.09
C ARG A 17 5.76 -12.96 9.21
N ARG A 18 6.12 -12.21 10.25
CA ARG A 18 5.65 -10.82 10.41
C ARG A 18 6.11 -9.94 9.25
N GLN A 19 7.35 -10.09 8.80
CA GLN A 19 7.86 -9.35 7.66
C GLN A 19 7.10 -9.72 6.38
N ALA A 20 6.87 -11.00 6.13
CA ALA A 20 6.10 -11.46 4.97
C ALA A 20 4.65 -10.94 5.00
N GLU A 21 4.00 -10.91 6.16
CA GLU A 21 2.65 -10.35 6.34
C GLU A 21 2.63 -8.84 6.06
N TYR A 22 3.60 -8.10 6.59
CA TYR A 22 3.76 -6.67 6.33
C TYR A 22 3.99 -6.39 4.83
N ASP A 23 4.91 -7.09 4.20
CA ASP A 23 5.25 -6.91 2.79
C ASP A 23 4.05 -7.22 1.88
N ALA A 24 3.29 -8.27 2.20
CA ALA A 24 2.05 -8.61 1.50
C ALA A 24 0.99 -7.50 1.64
N ALA A 25 0.82 -6.94 2.83
CA ALA A 25 -0.12 -5.84 3.07
C ALA A 25 0.30 -4.56 2.31
N VAL A 26 1.58 -4.23 2.30
CA VAL A 26 2.14 -3.10 1.54
C VAL A 26 1.91 -3.29 0.04
N ALA A 27 2.22 -4.47 -0.49
CA ALA A 27 2.05 -4.78 -1.91
C ALA A 27 0.58 -4.70 -2.33
N ALA A 28 -0.33 -5.24 -1.52
CA ALA A 28 -1.77 -5.16 -1.78
C ALA A 28 -2.27 -3.71 -1.79
N ARG A 29 -1.86 -2.90 -0.80
CA ARG A 29 -2.24 -1.50 -0.70
C ARG A 29 -1.70 -0.66 -1.86
N ALA A 30 -0.44 -0.86 -2.24
CA ALA A 30 0.17 -0.18 -3.38
C ALA A 30 -0.53 -0.51 -4.70
N ASN A 31 -0.90 -1.77 -4.91
CA ASN A 31 -1.65 -2.17 -6.09
C ASN A 31 -3.07 -1.57 -6.11
N ALA A 32 -3.74 -1.50 -4.95
CA ALA A 32 -5.04 -0.86 -4.83
C ALA A 32 -4.97 0.64 -5.14
N TYR A 33 -3.95 1.36 -4.66
CA TYR A 33 -3.79 2.77 -5.02
C TYR A 33 -3.66 2.96 -6.53
N ARG A 34 -2.78 2.18 -7.17
CA ARG A 34 -2.53 2.24 -8.62
C ARG A 34 -3.79 2.00 -9.44
N LEU A 35 -4.65 1.07 -9.00
CA LEU A 35 -5.85 0.68 -9.75
C LEU A 35 -7.07 1.54 -9.46
N GLU A 36 -7.19 2.06 -8.23
CA GLU A 36 -8.45 2.60 -7.74
C GLU A 36 -8.37 4.08 -7.35
N SER A 37 -7.24 4.57 -6.82
CA SER A 37 -7.11 5.96 -6.36
C SER A 37 -6.35 6.84 -7.34
N ASP A 38 -5.26 6.35 -7.93
CA ASP A 38 -4.38 7.15 -8.78
C ASP A 38 -5.10 7.72 -10.00
N PRO A 39 -6.00 6.98 -10.69
CA PRO A 39 -6.79 7.55 -11.78
C PRO A 39 -7.65 8.74 -11.34
N LEU A 40 -8.25 8.70 -10.14
CA LEU A 40 -9.07 9.81 -9.62
C LEU A 40 -8.24 11.08 -9.45
N LYS A 41 -7.01 10.93 -8.96
CA LYS A 41 -6.09 12.05 -8.80
C LYS A 41 -5.70 12.65 -10.15
N THR A 42 -5.37 11.79 -11.12
CA THR A 42 -4.98 12.24 -12.48
C THR A 42 -6.10 13.02 -13.17
N GLU A 43 -7.35 12.55 -13.09
CA GLU A 43 -8.49 13.26 -13.68
C GLU A 43 -8.73 14.62 -12.98
N ALA A 44 -8.69 14.65 -11.64
CA ALA A 44 -8.84 15.89 -10.88
C ALA A 44 -7.76 16.94 -11.23
N GLU A 45 -6.50 16.51 -11.36
CA GLU A 45 -5.39 17.37 -11.79
C GLU A 45 -5.58 17.88 -13.21
N PHE A 46 -6.00 17.01 -14.14
CA PHE A 46 -6.24 17.40 -15.52
C PHE A 46 -7.37 18.45 -15.64
N ASP A 47 -8.49 18.21 -14.96
CA ASP A 47 -9.63 19.13 -14.98
C ASP A 47 -9.27 20.49 -14.38
N ALA A 48 -8.48 20.50 -13.30
CA ALA A 48 -7.99 21.74 -12.69
C ALA A 48 -7.08 22.54 -13.61
N ILE A 49 -6.14 21.86 -14.29
CA ILE A 49 -5.26 22.48 -15.29
C ILE A 49 -6.10 23.11 -16.41
N LYS A 50 -7.11 22.38 -16.90
CA LYS A 50 -8.01 22.85 -17.96
C LYS A 50 -8.85 24.07 -17.50
N ALA A 51 -9.29 24.08 -16.25
CA ALA A 51 -10.08 25.16 -15.67
C ALA A 51 -9.22 26.36 -15.20
N GLY A 52 -7.91 26.20 -15.06
CA GLY A 52 -7.03 27.19 -14.46
C GLY A 52 -7.26 27.36 -12.95
N THR A 53 -7.69 26.29 -12.28
CA THR A 53 -7.99 26.27 -10.84
C THR A 53 -7.07 25.30 -10.09
N GLU A 54 -7.22 25.24 -8.78
CA GLU A 54 -6.62 24.16 -7.99
C GLU A 54 -7.45 22.87 -8.12
N PRO A 55 -6.80 21.69 -8.08
CA PRO A 55 -7.48 20.40 -8.12
C PRO A 55 -8.24 20.08 -6.84
N ASP A 56 -9.47 19.59 -7.00
CA ASP A 56 -10.25 19.02 -5.91
C ASP A 56 -9.89 17.54 -5.72
N TYR A 57 -9.26 17.25 -4.59
CA TYR A 57 -8.76 15.93 -4.23
C TYR A 57 -9.72 15.11 -3.35
N SER A 58 -10.95 15.60 -3.12
CA SER A 58 -11.88 14.98 -2.16
C SER A 58 -12.15 13.49 -2.46
N ASP A 59 -12.40 13.15 -3.71
CA ASP A 59 -12.68 11.76 -4.12
C ASP A 59 -11.43 10.86 -4.02
N TRP A 60 -10.26 11.39 -4.38
CA TRP A 60 -8.99 10.68 -4.22
C TRP A 60 -8.72 10.38 -2.74
N ILE A 61 -8.90 11.36 -1.86
CA ILE A 61 -8.71 11.21 -0.41
C ILE A 61 -9.69 10.17 0.16
N ALA A 62 -10.98 10.27 -0.20
CA ALA A 62 -11.99 9.31 0.25
C ALA A 62 -11.63 7.88 -0.17
N LYS A 63 -11.20 7.68 -1.42
CA LYS A 63 -10.78 6.36 -1.91
C LYS A 63 -9.51 5.86 -1.22
N VAL A 64 -8.54 6.74 -0.98
CA VAL A 64 -7.33 6.39 -0.22
C VAL A 64 -7.72 5.88 1.15
N GLU A 65 -8.53 6.60 1.92
CA GLU A 65 -8.96 6.18 3.26
C GLU A 65 -9.73 4.85 3.24
N GLU A 66 -10.58 4.60 2.24
CA GLU A 66 -11.22 3.30 2.04
C GLU A 66 -10.19 2.18 1.80
N ILE A 67 -9.20 2.40 0.92
CA ILE A 67 -8.12 1.44 0.66
C ILE A 67 -7.30 1.18 1.93
N LYS A 68 -7.05 2.22 2.74
CA LYS A 68 -6.39 2.08 4.05
C LYS A 68 -7.18 1.19 5.00
N GLY A 69 -8.51 1.28 4.97
CA GLY A 69 -9.39 0.41 5.75
C GLY A 69 -9.39 -1.04 5.26
N ARG A 70 -9.33 -1.28 3.94
CA ARG A 70 -9.27 -2.63 3.35
C ARG A 70 -7.92 -3.32 3.55
N TYR A 71 -6.82 -2.56 3.48
CA TYR A 71 -5.45 -3.06 3.60
C TYR A 71 -4.73 -2.31 4.73
N PRO A 72 -5.09 -2.59 6.00
CA PRO A 72 -4.37 -2.03 7.14
C PRO A 72 -2.95 -2.57 7.14
N LEU A 73 -1.99 -1.73 7.51
CA LEU A 73 -0.63 -2.21 7.76
C LEU A 73 -0.57 -2.73 9.21
N PRO A 74 0.05 -3.90 9.43
CA PRO A 74 0.15 -4.53 10.76
C PRO A 74 1.11 -3.78 11.70
#